data_AF-W6NHQ6-F1
#
_entry.id   AF-W6NHQ6-F1
#
_cell.length_a   1.000
_cell.length_b   1.000
_cell.length_c   1.000
_cell.angle_alpha   90.00
_cell.angle_beta   90.00
_cell.angle_gamma   90.00
#
_symmetry.space_group_name_H-M   'P 1'
#
loop_
_entity.id
_entity.type
_entity.pdbx_description
1 polymer ?
#
loop_
_entity_poly.entity_id
_entity_poly.type
_entity_poly.pdbx_seq_one_letter_code
_entity_poly.pdbx_strand_id
1 'polypeptide(L)'
;MLPSRNAGGVGFVVHPSVVHLVDSHEILSPRFAILRLRHTHMMTISIVNCYSPYSAADEEELDALYDQLEEIIHNEKSFYKFVVGDSNARLGKDKRRSSGSESLEWETGTRTETV
;
A
#
# COMPACT_ATOMS: atom_id res chain seq x y z
N MET A 1 -8.96 -31.07 9.37
CA MET A 1 -8.58 -30.09 8.34
C MET A 1 -7.96 -28.91 9.06
N LEU A 2 -6.64 -28.71 8.95
CA LEU A 2 -6.03 -27.46 9.42
C LEU A 2 -6.37 -26.37 8.40
N PRO A 3 -6.78 -25.16 8.83
CA PRO A 3 -7.00 -24.07 7.88
C PRO A 3 -5.69 -23.81 7.14
N SER A 4 -5.79 -23.58 5.84
CA SER A 4 -4.67 -23.18 4.99
C SER A 4 -3.93 -22.03 5.67
N ARG A 5 -2.63 -22.23 5.90
CA ARG A 5 -1.73 -21.21 6.44
C ARG A 5 -1.68 -20.07 5.43
N ASN A 6 -2.47 -19.01 5.64
CA ASN A 6 -2.36 -17.76 4.88
C ASN A 6 -0.91 -17.27 5.04
N ALA A 7 -0.11 -17.42 3.98
CA ALA A 7 1.26 -16.94 3.92
C ALA A 7 1.22 -15.55 3.26
N GLY A 8 1.68 -14.53 3.98
CA GLY A 8 1.44 -13.13 3.62
C GLY A 8 0.09 -12.66 4.16
N GLY A 9 0.11 -11.59 4.94
CA GLY A 9 -1.09 -11.06 5.59
C GLY A 9 -1.00 -9.56 5.70
N VAL A 10 -1.94 -8.88 5.08
CA VAL A 10 -2.24 -7.47 5.34
C VAL A 10 -3.02 -7.35 6.66
N GLY A 11 -2.81 -6.25 7.36
CA GLY A 11 -3.51 -5.99 8.61
C GLY A 11 -3.25 -4.59 9.14
N PHE A 12 -3.97 -4.23 10.20
CA PHE A 12 -3.86 -2.94 10.86
C PHE A 12 -3.66 -3.16 12.36
N VAL A 13 -2.73 -2.42 12.95
CA VAL A 13 -2.65 -2.24 14.39
C VAL A 13 -3.18 -0.85 14.70
N VAL A 14 -4.25 -0.78 15.50
CA VAL A 14 -4.97 0.45 15.78
C VAL A 14 -4.76 0.83 17.23
N HIS A 15 -4.24 2.04 17.48
CA HIS A 15 -4.01 2.51 18.85
C HIS A 15 -5.35 2.72 19.58
N PRO A 16 -5.47 2.41 20.89
CA PRO A 16 -6.73 2.56 21.63
C PRO A 16 -7.34 3.97 21.57
N SER A 17 -6.52 5.02 21.43
CA SER A 17 -7.03 6.39 21.30
C SER A 17 -7.79 6.65 20.00
N VAL A 18 -7.64 5.82 18.96
CA VAL A 18 -8.31 5.98 17.66
C VAL A 18 -9.33 4.87 17.37
N VAL A 19 -9.40 3.82 18.21
CA VAL A 19 -10.28 2.66 17.98
C VAL A 19 -11.76 3.05 17.89
N HIS A 20 -12.16 4.08 18.63
CA HIS A 20 -13.53 4.59 18.63
C HIS A 20 -13.94 5.25 17.30
N LEU A 21 -12.97 5.58 16.45
CA LEU A 21 -13.20 6.09 15.10
C LEU A 21 -13.28 4.96 14.07
N VAL A 22 -12.93 3.72 14.42
CA VAL A 22 -13.00 2.59 13.49
C VAL A 22 -14.47 2.29 13.19
N ASP A 23 -14.82 2.44 11.93
CA ASP A 23 -16.16 2.17 11.44
C ASP A 23 -16.28 0.74 10.91
N SER A 24 -15.33 0.33 10.08
CA SER A 24 -15.26 -1.02 9.55
C SER A 24 -13.86 -1.38 9.09
N HIS A 25 -13.59 -2.68 8.93
CA HIS A 25 -12.40 -3.18 8.27
C HIS A 25 -12.78 -4.39 7.42
N GLU A 26 -12.03 -4.63 6.35
CA GLU A 26 -12.27 -5.73 5.44
C GLU A 26 -10.95 -6.22 4.83
N ILE A 27 -10.81 -7.54 4.72
CA ILE A 27 -9.73 -8.17 3.96
C ILE A 27 -10.30 -8.50 2.59
N LEU A 28 -9.90 -7.72 1.59
CA LEU A 28 -10.42 -7.80 0.22
C LEU A 28 -9.74 -8.94 -0.56
N SER A 29 -8.47 -9.19 -0.25
CA SER A 29 -7.70 -10.31 -0.78
C SER A 29 -6.51 -10.60 0.13
N PRO A 30 -5.71 -11.65 -0.11
CA PRO A 30 -4.47 -11.86 0.64
C PRO A 30 -3.52 -10.64 0.63
N ARG A 31 -3.60 -9.79 -0.42
CA ARG A 31 -2.73 -8.62 -0.63
C ARG A 31 -3.37 -7.28 -0.32
N PHE A 32 -4.67 -7.21 -0.09
CA PHE A 32 -5.39 -5.96 0.13
C PHE A 32 -6.30 -6.02 1.36
N ALA A 33 -6.17 -5.04 2.24
CA ALA A 33 -7.11 -4.80 3.32
C ALA A 33 -7.45 -3.32 3.38
N ILE A 34 -8.67 -3.00 3.81
CA ILE A 34 -9.13 -1.63 3.98
C ILE A 34 -9.61 -1.41 5.41
N LEU A 35 -9.16 -0.32 6.01
CA LEU A 35 -9.62 0.19 7.29
C LEU A 35 -10.37 1.49 7.03
N ARG A 36 -11.63 1.55 7.47
CA ARG A 36 -12.47 2.73 7.36
C ARG A 36 -12.62 3.37 8.73
N LEU A 37 -12.26 4.65 8.80
CA LEU A 37 -12.41 5.48 9.98
C LEU A 37 -13.48 6.54 9.72
N ARG A 38 -14.23 6.89 10.76
CA ARG A 38 -15.28 7.90 10.72
C ARG A 38 -15.14 8.84 11.89
N HIS A 39 -14.85 10.11 11.59
CA HIS A 39 -14.81 11.17 12.61
C HIS A 39 -16.16 11.88 12.75
N THR A 40 -16.82 12.17 11.62
CA THR A 40 -18.19 12.69 11.57
C THR A 40 -18.95 12.01 10.43
N HIS A 41 -20.26 12.26 10.32
CA HIS A 41 -21.05 11.76 9.19
C HIS A 41 -20.51 12.21 7.81
N MET A 42 -19.77 13.33 7.76
CA MET A 42 -19.26 13.89 6.50
C MET A 42 -17.77 13.57 6.26
N MET A 43 -17.02 13.21 7.31
CA MET A 43 -15.57 12.98 7.21
C MET A 43 -15.25 11.51 7.47
N THR A 44 -15.18 10.77 6.37
CA THR A 44 -14.75 9.36 6.32
C THR A 44 -13.36 9.25 5.72
N ILE A 45 -12.54 8.39 6.31
CA ILE A 45 -11.16 8.14 5.88
C ILE A 45 -11.02 6.65 5.63
N SER A 46 -10.59 6.28 4.44
CA SER A 46 -10.23 4.90 4.11
C SER A 46 -8.72 4.77 3.97
N ILE A 47 -8.15 3.76 4.61
CA ILE A 47 -6.75 3.39 4.52
C ILE A 47 -6.72 2.00 3.88
N VAL A 48 -6.22 1.93 2.65
CA VAL A 48 -5.99 0.69 1.92
C VAL A 48 -4.55 0.27 2.19
N ASN A 49 -4.38 -0.85 2.89
CA ASN A 49 -3.09 -1.51 3.06
C ASN A 49 -2.90 -2.52 1.93
N CYS A 50 -1.81 -2.39 1.18
CA CYS A 50 -1.45 -3.29 0.11
C CYS A 50 0.02 -3.73 0.18
N TYR A 51 0.33 -4.94 -0.30
CA TYR A 51 1.71 -5.30 -0.59
C TYR A 51 1.86 -5.90 -1.99
N SER A 52 2.91 -5.44 -2.67
CA SER A 52 3.25 -5.80 -4.03
C SER A 52 3.77 -7.23 -4.14
N PRO A 53 3.69 -7.87 -5.32
CA PRO A 53 4.35 -9.13 -5.58
C PRO A 53 5.86 -9.07 -5.35
N TYR A 54 6.49 -10.24 -5.22
CA TYR A 54 7.94 -10.31 -5.11
C TYR A 54 8.57 -9.80 -6.41
N SER A 55 9.83 -9.34 -6.36
CA SER A 55 10.49 -8.64 -7.46
C SER A 55 10.65 -9.44 -8.78
N ALA A 56 10.36 -10.75 -8.76
CA ALA A 56 10.42 -11.64 -9.92
C ALA A 56 9.03 -12.07 -10.41
N ALA A 57 7.96 -11.44 -9.91
CA ALA A 57 6.63 -11.53 -10.51
C ALA A 57 6.67 -11.02 -11.96
N ASP A 58 5.83 -11.63 -12.80
CA ASP A 58 5.66 -11.20 -14.18
C ASP A 58 4.83 -9.92 -14.27
N GLU A 59 4.81 -9.33 -15.47
CA GLU A 59 4.08 -8.10 -15.76
C GLU A 59 2.56 -8.30 -15.59
N GLU A 60 2.05 -9.51 -15.87
CA GLU A 60 0.64 -9.85 -15.74
C GLU A 60 0.17 -9.86 -14.28
N GLU A 61 0.94 -10.42 -13.35
CA GLU A 61 0.63 -10.38 -11.91
C GLU A 61 0.68 -8.94 -11.38
N LEU A 62 1.61 -8.12 -11.89
CA LEU A 62 1.73 -6.72 -11.52
C LEU A 62 0.53 -5.90 -12.02
N ASP A 63 0.16 -6.05 -13.29
CA ASP A 63 -0.98 -5.36 -13.90
C ASP A 63 -2.28 -5.75 -13.20
N ALA A 64 -2.49 -7.04 -12.94
CA ALA A 64 -3.67 -7.52 -12.22
C ALA A 64 -3.78 -6.91 -10.80
N LEU A 65 -2.64 -6.70 -10.13
CA LEU A 65 -2.61 -6.05 -8.82
C LEU A 65 -2.97 -4.56 -8.91
N TYR A 66 -2.49 -3.85 -9.94
CA TYR A 66 -2.83 -2.44 -10.16
C TYR A 66 -4.29 -2.25 -10.59
N ASP A 67 -4.81 -3.10 -11.46
CA ASP A 67 -6.23 -3.10 -11.85
C ASP A 67 -7.13 -3.31 -10.62
N GLN A 68 -6.78 -4.26 -9.76
CA GLN A 68 -7.51 -4.50 -8.53
C GLN A 68 -7.43 -3.30 -7.58
N LEU A 69 -6.28 -2.66 -7.45
CA LEU A 69 -6.13 -1.45 -6.64
C LEU A 69 -6.99 -0.29 -7.19
N GLU A 70 -7.02 -0.10 -8.51
CA GLU A 70 -7.84 0.91 -9.16
C GLU A 70 -9.33 0.69 -8.85
N GLU A 71 -9.81 -0.55 -8.96
CA GLU A 71 -11.18 -0.92 -8.63
C GLU A 71 -11.51 -0.59 -7.15
N ILE A 72 -10.62 -0.94 -6.22
CA ILE A 72 -10.79 -0.65 -4.79
C ILE A 72 -10.91 0.87 -4.55
N ILE A 73 -10.02 1.66 -5.13
CA ILE A 73 -10.02 3.13 -4.96
C ILE A 73 -11.26 3.75 -5.60
N HIS A 74 -11.69 3.26 -6.76
CA HIS A 74 -12.87 3.75 -7.48
C HIS A 74 -14.18 3.47 -6.71
N ASN A 75 -14.29 2.25 -6.17
CA ASN A 75 -15.47 1.83 -5.44
C ASN A 75 -15.56 2.45 -4.05
N GLU A 76 -14.43 2.77 -3.42
CA GLU A 76 -14.39 3.37 -2.10
C GLU A 76 -14.95 4.80 -2.08
N LYS A 77 -15.96 5.03 -1.22
CA LYS A 77 -16.73 6.29 -1.15
C LYS A 77 -16.24 7.24 -0.06
N SER A 78 -15.17 6.90 0.64
CA SER A 78 -14.61 7.75 1.67
C SER A 78 -14.09 9.08 1.14
N PHE A 79 -14.24 10.13 1.94
CA PHE A 79 -13.83 11.49 1.58
C PHE A 79 -12.31 11.57 1.37
N TYR A 80 -11.55 10.95 2.27
CA TYR A 80 -10.11 10.75 2.11
C TYR A 80 -9.79 9.28 1.88
N LYS A 81 -8.85 9.01 0.97
CA LYS A 81 -8.37 7.68 0.62
C LYS A 81 -6.84 7.68 0.68
N PHE A 82 -6.28 6.82 1.52
CA PHE A 82 -4.84 6.61 1.66
C PHE A 82 -4.51 5.20 1.17
N VAL A 83 -3.48 5.08 0.35
CA VAL A 83 -2.90 3.78 -0.03
C VAL A 83 -1.55 3.68 0.65
N VAL A 84 -1.36 2.62 1.44
CA VAL A 84 -0.17 2.39 2.25
C VAL A 84 0.31 0.96 2.12
N GLY A 85 1.59 0.73 2.40
CA GLY A 85 2.20 -0.58 2.42
C GLY A 85 3.42 -0.66 1.50
N ASP A 86 3.85 -1.89 1.19
CA ASP A 86 5.07 -2.13 0.44
C ASP A 86 4.77 -2.30 -1.05
N SER A 87 4.87 -1.22 -1.82
CA SER A 87 4.63 -1.25 -3.26
C SER A 87 5.76 -1.91 -4.06
N ASN A 88 6.96 -2.12 -3.49
CA ASN A 88 8.17 -2.59 -4.21
C ASN A 88 8.30 -2.02 -5.64
N ALA A 89 7.92 -0.75 -5.83
CA ALA A 89 7.74 -0.18 -7.15
C ALA A 89 9.11 -0.04 -7.82
N ARG A 90 9.25 -0.63 -9.01
CA ARG A 90 10.43 -0.42 -9.85
C ARG A 90 10.24 0.88 -10.60
N LEU A 91 10.95 1.93 -10.16
CA LEU A 91 11.09 3.13 -10.97
C LEU A 91 11.77 2.72 -12.29
N GLY A 92 11.17 3.09 -13.41
CA GLY A 92 11.59 2.63 -14.73
C GLY A 92 13.09 2.83 -14.96
N LYS A 93 13.72 1.89 -15.68
CA LYS A 93 15.06 2.17 -16.24
C LYS A 93 14.87 3.28 -17.25
N ASP A 94 15.47 4.44 -16.96
CA ASP A 94 15.59 5.52 -17.92
C ASP A 94 16.14 4.91 -19.22
N LYS A 95 15.32 4.88 -20.29
CA LYS A 95 15.73 4.34 -21.60
C LYS A 95 16.89 5.14 -22.22
N ARG A 96 17.40 6.17 -21.51
CA ARG A 96 18.54 7.01 -21.89
C ARG A 96 19.86 6.67 -21.20
N ARG A 97 19.96 5.61 -20.40
CA ARG A 97 21.25 5.17 -19.84
C ARG A 97 21.49 3.70 -20.07
N SER A 98 22.05 3.42 -21.24
CA SER A 98 22.79 2.19 -21.50
C SER A 98 24.02 2.13 -20.58
N SER A 99 24.20 0.99 -19.91
CA SER A 99 25.37 0.56 -19.13
C SER A 99 25.64 1.24 -17.77
N GLY A 100 25.81 0.39 -16.73
CA GLY A 100 26.26 0.78 -15.40
C GLY A 100 25.29 0.39 -14.29
N SER A 101 25.40 -0.82 -13.76
CA SER A 101 24.80 -1.20 -12.47
C SER A 101 25.56 -0.47 -11.37
N GLU A 102 24.92 0.50 -10.72
CA GLU A 102 25.40 1.08 -9.47
C GLU A 102 24.29 0.94 -8.43
N SER A 103 24.56 0.09 -7.44
CA SER A 103 23.74 -0.07 -6.24
C SER A 103 23.74 1.26 -5.49
N LEU A 104 22.56 1.81 -5.21
CA LEU A 104 22.42 3.00 -4.37
C LEU A 104 22.72 2.59 -2.91
N GLU A 105 23.94 2.89 -2.47
CA GLU A 105 24.28 2.94 -1.05
C GLU A 105 23.67 4.21 -0.44
N TRP A 106 22.85 4.07 0.59
CA TRP A 106 22.27 5.20 1.30
C TRP A 106 23.33 5.85 2.19
N GLU A 107 23.94 6.92 1.72
CA GLU A 107 24.83 7.74 2.54
C GLU A 107 23.99 8.66 3.46
N THR A 108 24.08 8.42 4.76
CA THR A 108 23.45 9.26 5.79
C THR A 108 24.18 10.60 5.86
N GLY A 109 23.62 11.64 5.25
CA GLY A 109 24.18 12.99 5.28
C GLY A 109 23.12 14.04 5.53
N THR A 110 22.96 14.47 6.78
CA THR A 110 22.24 15.69 7.17
C THR A 110 22.80 16.89 6.42
N ARG A 111 21.94 17.66 5.73
CA ARG A 111 22.24 19.06 5.44
C ARG A 111 20.98 19.90 5.32
N THR A 112 20.80 20.76 6.32
CA THR A 112 19.98 21.98 6.28
C THR A 112 20.46 22.90 5.16
N GLU A 113 19.55 23.59 4.47
CA GLU A 113 19.54 25.07 4.47
C GLU A 113 18.30 25.64 3.76
N THR A 114 17.78 26.66 4.43
CA THR A 114 16.79 27.67 4.07
C THR A 114 17.18 28.45 2.80
N VAL A 115 16.18 28.85 1.99
CA VAL A 115 15.77 30.26 1.80
C VAL A 115 14.26 30.26 1.54
#